data_AF-V7BH84-F1
#
_entry.id   AF-V7BH84-F1
#
_cell.length_a   1.000
_cell.length_b   1.000
_cell.length_c   1.000
_cell.angle_alpha   90.00
_cell.angle_beta   90.00
_cell.angle_gamma   90.00
#
_symmetry.space_group_name_H-M   'P 1'
#
loop_
_entity.id
_entity.type
_entity.pdbx_description
1 polymer ?
#
loop_
_entity_poly.entity_id
_entity_poly.type
_entity_poly.pdbx_seq_one_letter_code
_entity_poly.pdbx_strand_id
1 'polypeptide(L)'
;MVSISTWFRYIAHKVDYSVSLGWKNYKGGQVTDREARDIIWKNFFQGRMTYLHWNKGEEMAPTIDGKAVTLVRNLPTADPTRVFVGDVVLLKDPEKPDNYLVRRLTAIEGYEMVSTDENDESFTLEKDQCWVEAENEKLKAKEANDSRTFGPVQMTDIVGRVIYCLRSAVDHGRVQNSYFGMRKDTPVLEVELDVDEMAKSHKA
;
A
#
# COMPACT_ATOMS: atom_id res chain seq x y z
N MET A 1 -10.44 -10.81 -21.59
CA MET A 1 -11.03 -11.92 -20.81
C MET A 1 -9.90 -12.54 -20.00
N VAL A 2 -10.06 -12.65 -18.68
CA VAL A 2 -9.00 -13.11 -17.77
C VAL A 2 -8.80 -14.62 -17.89
N SER A 3 -7.54 -15.09 -17.86
CA SER A 3 -7.23 -16.51 -18.00
C SER A 3 -7.73 -17.34 -16.80
N ILE A 4 -8.04 -18.62 -17.00
CA ILE A 4 -8.41 -19.55 -15.92
C ILE A 4 -7.29 -19.65 -14.87
N SER A 5 -6.02 -19.66 -15.31
CA SER A 5 -4.86 -19.66 -14.41
C SER A 5 -4.81 -18.40 -13.53
N THR A 6 -5.13 -17.22 -14.09
CA THR A 6 -5.26 -16.00 -13.31
C THR A 6 -6.38 -16.11 -12.29
N TRP A 7 -7.55 -16.66 -12.65
CA TRP A 7 -8.65 -16.86 -11.71
C TRP A 7 -8.26 -17.74 -10.51
N PHE A 8 -7.54 -18.83 -10.73
CA PHE A 8 -7.03 -19.65 -9.64
C PHE A 8 -6.07 -18.88 -8.71
N ARG A 9 -5.14 -18.12 -9.28
CA ARG A 9 -4.22 -17.27 -8.49
C ARG A 9 -4.97 -16.19 -7.73
N TYR A 10 -5.95 -15.54 -8.36
CA TYR A 10 -6.81 -14.55 -7.73
C TYR A 10 -7.58 -15.14 -6.54
N ILE A 11 -8.22 -16.30 -6.72
CA ILE A 11 -8.97 -16.99 -5.65
C ILE A 11 -8.02 -17.35 -4.49
N ALA A 12 -6.82 -17.84 -4.77
CA ALA A 12 -5.84 -18.14 -3.72
C ALA A 12 -5.47 -16.89 -2.91
N HIS A 13 -5.21 -15.76 -3.57
CA HIS A 13 -4.98 -14.48 -2.88
C HIS A 13 -6.21 -13.98 -2.12
N LYS A 14 -7.41 -14.24 -2.62
CA LYS A 14 -8.66 -13.86 -1.96
C LYS A 14 -8.89 -14.66 -0.67
N VAL A 15 -8.56 -15.96 -0.65
CA VAL A 15 -8.59 -16.77 0.57
C VAL A 15 -7.61 -16.22 1.62
N ASP A 16 -6.33 -16.03 1.26
CA ASP A 16 -5.31 -15.51 2.17
C ASP A 16 -5.70 -14.13 2.74
N TYR A 17 -6.23 -13.26 1.89
CA TYR A 17 -6.75 -11.94 2.30
C TYR A 17 -7.88 -12.06 3.32
N SER A 18 -8.91 -12.86 3.03
CA SER A 18 -10.07 -13.00 3.92
C SER A 18 -9.68 -13.58 5.27
N VAL A 19 -8.80 -14.57 5.30
CA VAL A 19 -8.26 -15.16 6.53
C VAL A 19 -7.49 -14.11 7.34
N SER A 20 -6.60 -13.35 6.68
CA SER A 20 -5.81 -12.31 7.33
C SER A 20 -6.67 -11.20 7.94
N LEU A 21 -7.71 -10.78 7.23
CA LEU A 21 -8.66 -9.78 7.72
C LEU A 21 -9.47 -10.28 8.91
N GLY A 22 -9.98 -11.52 8.84
CA GLY A 22 -10.68 -12.15 9.95
C GLY A 22 -9.80 -12.28 11.20
N TRP A 23 -8.54 -12.69 11.01
CA TRP A 23 -7.57 -12.85 12.10
C TRP A 23 -7.18 -11.51 12.75
N LYS A 24 -7.04 -10.44 11.97
CA LYS A 24 -6.82 -9.08 12.48
C LYS A 24 -7.96 -8.63 13.39
N ASN A 25 -9.20 -8.80 12.93
CA ASN A 25 -10.38 -8.38 13.70
C ASN A 25 -10.54 -9.21 14.98
N TYR A 26 -10.23 -10.51 14.92
CA TYR A 26 -10.21 -11.39 16.08
C TYR A 26 -9.18 -10.95 17.13
N LYS A 27 -7.92 -10.77 16.73
CA LYS A 27 -6.84 -10.32 17.64
C LYS A 27 -7.08 -8.92 18.20
N GLY A 28 -7.76 -8.05 17.46
CA GLY A 28 -8.16 -6.73 17.93
C GLY A 28 -9.27 -6.74 18.99
N GLY A 29 -9.78 -7.92 19.39
CA GLY A 29 -10.88 -8.06 20.34
C GLY A 29 -12.22 -7.55 19.79
N GLN A 30 -12.30 -7.31 18.48
CA GLN A 30 -13.48 -6.72 17.85
C GLN A 30 -14.59 -7.75 17.61
N VAL A 31 -14.28 -9.05 17.66
CA VAL A 31 -15.13 -10.12 17.12
C VAL A 31 -14.91 -11.47 17.82
N THR A 32 -15.97 -12.26 18.01
CA THR A 32 -15.92 -13.65 18.52
C THR A 32 -15.59 -14.69 17.44
N ASP A 33 -15.25 -15.94 17.81
CA ASP A 33 -14.86 -17.01 16.84
C ASP A 33 -15.89 -17.24 15.71
N ARG A 34 -17.20 -17.22 16.04
CA ARG A 34 -18.27 -17.43 15.05
C ARG A 34 -18.37 -16.27 14.07
N GLU A 35 -18.33 -15.05 14.58
CA GLU A 35 -18.41 -13.83 13.78
C GLU A 35 -17.15 -13.66 12.93
N ALA A 36 -15.97 -14.12 13.39
CA ALA A 36 -14.75 -14.13 12.59
C ALA A 36 -14.90 -15.03 11.35
N ARG A 37 -15.51 -16.22 11.49
CA ARG A 37 -15.82 -17.09 10.36
C ARG A 37 -16.77 -16.43 9.36
N ASP A 38 -17.79 -15.74 9.86
CA ASP A 38 -18.77 -15.06 9.02
C ASP A 38 -18.14 -13.88 8.27
N ILE A 39 -17.24 -13.12 8.90
CA ILE A 39 -16.44 -12.07 8.26
C ILE A 39 -15.54 -12.65 7.16
N ILE A 40 -14.87 -13.77 7.41
CA ILE A 40 -14.02 -14.44 6.41
C ILE A 40 -14.86 -14.84 5.19
N TRP A 41 -16.02 -15.49 5.41
CA TRP A 41 -16.94 -15.88 4.35
C TRP A 41 -17.47 -14.67 3.58
N LYS A 42 -17.96 -13.64 4.28
CA LYS A 42 -18.47 -12.43 3.64
C LYS A 42 -17.41 -11.74 2.78
N ASN A 43 -16.19 -11.57 3.28
CA ASN A 43 -15.12 -10.94 2.52
C ASN A 43 -14.67 -11.79 1.32
N PHE A 44 -14.67 -13.12 1.46
CA PHE A 44 -14.33 -13.99 0.33
C PHE A 44 -15.35 -13.92 -0.81
N PHE A 45 -16.65 -13.93 -0.50
CA PHE A 45 -17.69 -13.91 -1.54
C PHE A 45 -18.03 -12.51 -2.06
N GLN A 46 -18.02 -11.50 -1.20
CA GLN A 46 -18.54 -10.16 -1.52
C GLN A 46 -17.49 -9.05 -1.42
N GLY A 47 -16.36 -9.29 -0.76
CA GLY A 47 -15.29 -8.31 -0.61
C GLY A 47 -14.44 -8.17 -1.86
N ARG A 48 -14.03 -6.93 -2.15
CA ARG A 48 -12.88 -6.65 -3.03
C ARG A 48 -11.59 -6.66 -2.21
N MET A 49 -10.52 -7.00 -2.89
CA MET A 49 -9.15 -6.91 -2.38
C MET A 49 -8.55 -5.52 -2.57
N THR A 50 -9.23 -4.67 -3.33
CA THR A 50 -8.83 -3.32 -3.68
C THR A 50 -9.86 -2.27 -3.28
N TYR A 51 -9.40 -1.03 -3.13
CA TYR A 51 -10.25 0.15 -2.96
C TYR A 51 -9.59 1.36 -3.63
N LEU A 52 -10.39 2.41 -3.85
CA LEU A 52 -9.91 3.64 -4.46
C LEU A 52 -9.40 4.61 -3.39
N HIS A 53 -8.28 5.27 -3.70
CA HIS A 53 -7.71 6.31 -2.85
C HIS A 53 -7.36 7.55 -3.69
N TRP A 54 -7.76 8.70 -3.18
CA TRP A 54 -7.43 10.00 -3.77
C TRP A 54 -6.09 10.48 -3.25
N ASN A 55 -5.10 10.57 -4.14
CA ASN A 55 -3.83 11.14 -3.76
C ASN A 55 -3.98 12.64 -3.49
N LYS A 56 -3.29 13.13 -2.47
CA LYS A 56 -3.20 14.56 -2.14
C LYS A 56 -1.72 14.92 -2.06
N GLY A 57 -1.32 15.93 -2.82
CA GLY A 57 0.05 16.44 -2.82
C GLY A 57 0.97 15.80 -3.86
N GLU A 58 2.11 16.45 -4.10
CA GLU A 58 3.01 16.14 -5.22
C GLU A 58 4.21 15.27 -4.80
N GLU A 59 4.22 14.72 -3.59
CA GLU A 59 5.37 14.00 -3.02
C GLU A 59 5.75 12.74 -3.79
N MET A 60 4.79 12.17 -4.52
CA MET A 60 5.00 10.98 -5.34
C MET A 60 5.16 11.29 -6.83
N ALA A 61 5.31 12.56 -7.21
CA ALA A 61 5.61 12.93 -8.59
C ALA A 61 7.03 12.45 -8.99
N PRO A 62 7.24 11.97 -10.22
CA PRO A 62 6.30 11.93 -11.34
C PRO A 62 5.43 10.67 -11.40
N THR A 63 5.55 9.71 -10.47
CA THR A 63 4.82 8.43 -10.51
C THR A 63 3.32 8.63 -10.26
N ILE A 64 2.97 9.40 -9.23
CA ILE A 64 1.60 9.72 -8.86
C ILE A 64 1.48 11.24 -8.78
N ASP A 65 0.57 11.79 -9.57
CA ASP A 65 0.27 13.22 -9.57
C ASP A 65 -0.64 13.58 -8.37
N GLY A 66 -0.62 14.84 -7.95
CA GLY A 66 -1.31 15.30 -6.73
C GLY A 66 -2.83 15.33 -6.79
N LYS A 67 -3.43 15.00 -7.94
CA LYS A 67 -4.88 14.85 -8.12
C LYS A 67 -5.28 13.49 -8.68
N ALA A 68 -4.36 12.53 -8.73
CA ALA A 68 -4.63 11.22 -9.30
C ALA A 68 -5.53 10.37 -8.40
N VAL A 69 -6.40 9.57 -9.03
CA VAL A 69 -7.11 8.48 -8.36
C VAL A 69 -6.26 7.23 -8.46
N THR A 70 -6.06 6.56 -7.32
CA THR A 70 -5.22 5.37 -7.24
C THR A 70 -6.05 4.15 -6.84
N LEU A 71 -5.70 2.99 -7.39
CA LEU A 71 -6.23 1.70 -6.94
C LEU A 71 -5.24 1.12 -5.94
N VAL A 72 -5.71 0.89 -4.73
CA VAL A 72 -4.90 0.40 -3.62
C VAL A 72 -5.27 -1.05 -3.32
N ARG A 73 -4.28 -1.94 -3.32
CA ARG A 73 -4.38 -3.27 -2.75
C ARG A 73 -4.47 -3.15 -1.24
N ASN A 74 -5.59 -3.57 -0.65
CA ASN A 74 -5.74 -3.61 0.80
C ASN A 74 -4.84 -4.68 1.42
N LEU A 75 -4.04 -4.30 2.40
CA LEU A 75 -3.15 -5.20 3.14
C LEU A 75 -3.58 -5.21 4.62
N PRO A 76 -4.43 -6.17 5.04
CA PRO A 76 -4.90 -6.22 6.43
C PRO A 76 -3.74 -6.31 7.43
N THR A 77 -2.70 -7.05 7.06
CA THR A 77 -1.47 -7.16 7.85
C THR A 77 -0.30 -6.96 6.90
N ALA A 78 0.44 -5.88 7.12
CA ALA A 78 1.72 -5.64 6.48
C ALA A 78 2.82 -6.34 7.31
N ASP A 79 3.65 -7.12 6.62
CA ASP A 79 4.78 -7.87 7.18
C ASP A 79 5.85 -8.04 6.05
N PRO A 80 7.09 -8.46 6.36
CA PRO A 80 8.17 -8.51 5.35
C PRO A 80 7.92 -9.56 4.25
N THR A 81 6.93 -10.43 4.42
CA THR A 81 6.53 -11.41 3.40
C THR A 81 5.53 -10.81 2.43
N ARG A 82 4.86 -9.72 2.80
CA ARG A 82 3.80 -9.08 2.01
C ARG A 82 4.26 -7.79 1.38
N VAL A 83 5.01 -6.94 2.08
CA VAL A 83 5.50 -5.64 1.58
C VAL A 83 7.01 -5.72 1.39
N PHE A 84 7.51 -5.13 0.31
CA PHE A 84 8.90 -5.25 -0.13
C PHE A 84 9.46 -3.88 -0.52
N VAL A 85 10.77 -3.71 -0.30
CA VAL A 85 11.51 -2.52 -0.75
C VAL A 85 11.24 -2.26 -2.25
N GLY A 86 10.94 -1.00 -2.56
CA GLY A 86 10.50 -0.54 -3.87
C GLY A 86 8.99 -0.56 -4.07
N ASP A 87 8.17 -0.94 -3.10
CA ASP A 87 6.72 -0.77 -3.18
C ASP A 87 6.29 0.67 -2.91
N VAL A 88 5.25 1.14 -3.60
CA VAL A 88 4.53 2.36 -3.27
C VAL A 88 3.39 2.00 -2.32
N VAL A 89 3.50 2.44 -1.07
CA VAL A 89 2.64 2.05 0.03
C VAL A 89 1.73 3.18 0.45
N LEU A 90 0.51 2.84 0.86
CA LEU A 90 -0.39 3.72 1.60
C LEU A 90 -0.22 3.39 3.08
N LEU A 91 0.18 4.36 3.88
CA LEU A 91 0.40 4.22 5.32
C LEU A 91 -0.34 5.31 6.09
N LYS A 92 -0.60 5.07 7.37
CA LYS A 92 -1.08 6.11 8.27
C LYS A 92 -0.01 7.19 8.45
N ASP A 93 -0.43 8.44 8.52
CA ASP A 93 0.46 9.54 8.84
C ASP A 93 0.85 9.47 10.33
N PRO A 94 2.15 9.34 10.68
CA PRO A 94 2.60 9.24 12.06
C PRO A 94 2.28 10.51 12.89
N GLU A 95 2.26 11.67 12.25
CA GLU A 95 1.95 12.95 12.90
C GLU A 95 0.44 13.21 12.95
N LYS A 96 -0.32 12.65 12.01
CA LYS A 96 -1.78 12.83 11.90
C LYS A 96 -2.50 11.49 11.66
N PRO A 97 -2.76 10.69 12.70
CA PRO A 97 -3.26 9.32 12.55
C PRO A 97 -4.57 9.13 11.77
N ASP A 98 -5.39 10.17 11.64
CA ASP A 98 -6.63 10.18 10.84
C ASP A 98 -6.37 10.36 9.33
N ASN A 99 -5.13 10.65 8.93
CA ASN A 99 -4.69 10.84 7.57
C ASN A 99 -3.82 9.67 7.08
N TYR A 100 -3.66 9.62 5.76
CA TYR A 100 -2.82 8.65 5.08
C TYR A 100 -1.81 9.36 4.17
N LEU A 101 -0.63 8.76 4.07
CA LEU A 101 0.44 9.18 3.17
C LEU A 101 0.64 8.09 2.11
N VAL A 102 1.01 8.50 0.89
CA VAL A 102 1.51 7.60 -0.15
C VAL A 102 3.00 7.83 -0.28
N ARG A 103 3.82 6.82 -0.02
CA ARG A 103 5.29 6.93 -0.06
C ARG A 103 5.91 5.67 -0.66
N ARG A 104 7.15 5.76 -1.14
CA ARG A 104 7.92 4.59 -1.57
C ARG A 104 8.65 3.98 -0.39
N LEU A 105 8.48 2.69 -0.17
CA LEU A 105 9.24 1.92 0.80
C LEU A 105 10.68 1.73 0.30
N THR A 106 11.68 2.22 1.03
CA THR A 106 13.10 2.18 0.62
C THR A 106 13.95 1.29 1.51
N ALA A 107 13.56 1.07 2.77
CA ALA A 107 14.24 0.16 3.67
C ALA A 107 13.27 -0.50 4.67
N ILE A 108 13.66 -1.65 5.21
CA ILE A 108 12.92 -2.44 6.20
C ILE A 108 13.87 -2.87 7.32
N GLU A 109 13.34 -3.48 8.37
CA GLU A 109 14.07 -4.12 9.48
C GLU A 109 15.45 -4.69 9.06
N GLY A 110 16.47 -4.33 9.82
CA GLY A 110 17.85 -4.80 9.64
C GLY A 110 18.68 -3.98 8.64
N TYR A 111 18.10 -3.03 7.92
CA TYR A 111 18.87 -2.10 7.09
C TYR A 111 19.59 -1.07 7.95
N GLU A 112 20.86 -0.83 7.64
CA GLU A 112 21.62 0.29 8.18
C GLU A 112 21.32 1.56 7.39
N MET A 113 20.86 2.59 8.10
CA MET A 113 20.55 3.90 7.57
C MET A 113 21.76 4.80 7.77
N VAL A 114 22.31 5.29 6.66
CA VAL A 114 23.50 6.14 6.65
C VAL A 114 23.13 7.45 5.98
N SER A 115 23.39 8.57 6.66
CA SER A 115 23.21 9.90 6.10
C SER A 115 24.45 10.35 5.34
N THR A 116 24.28 11.25 4.38
CA THR A 116 25.40 11.95 3.74
C THR A 116 25.92 13.11 4.59
N ASP A 117 25.16 13.54 5.60
CA ASP A 117 25.61 14.54 6.58
C ASP A 117 26.46 13.84 7.66
N GLU A 118 27.70 14.28 7.84
CA GLU A 118 28.64 13.72 8.83
C GLU A 118 28.17 13.89 10.28
N ASN A 119 27.23 14.81 10.53
CA ASN A 119 26.67 15.04 11.86
C ASN A 119 25.53 14.08 12.22
N ASP A 120 24.96 13.40 11.24
CA ASP A 120 23.87 12.46 11.44
C ASP A 120 24.44 11.09 11.81
N GLU A 121 24.03 10.56 12.96
CA GLU A 121 24.43 9.22 13.39
C GLU A 121 23.76 8.14 12.53
N SER A 122 24.55 7.14 12.12
CA SER A 122 24.00 5.95 11.47
C SER A 122 23.26 5.09 12.47
N PHE A 123 22.15 4.47 12.04
CA PHE A 123 21.35 3.60 12.89
C PHE A 123 20.81 2.42 12.07
N THR A 124 20.46 1.33 12.73
CA THR A 124 19.82 0.17 12.08
C THR A 124 18.32 0.19 12.35
N LEU A 125 17.51 -0.08 11.33
CA LEU A 125 16.07 -0.23 11.50
C LEU A 125 15.76 -1.42 12.41
N GLU A 126 15.05 -1.15 13.50
CA GLU A 126 14.64 -2.18 14.45
C GLU A 126 13.55 -3.08 13.87
N LYS A 127 13.14 -4.07 14.68
CA LYS A 127 12.06 -4.98 14.33
C LYS A 127 10.78 -4.22 14.03
N ASP A 128 10.11 -4.60 12.94
CA ASP A 128 8.87 -3.97 12.46
C ASP A 128 9.03 -2.50 12.03
N GLN A 129 10.25 -1.95 11.98
CA GLN A 129 10.48 -0.62 11.43
C GLN A 129 10.70 -0.68 9.92
N CYS A 130 10.28 0.38 9.26
CA CYS A 130 10.56 0.61 7.86
C CYS A 130 10.81 2.10 7.58
N TRP A 131 11.42 2.36 6.44
CA TRP A 131 11.76 3.70 5.98
C TRP A 131 11.02 3.98 4.67
N VAL A 132 10.31 5.10 4.62
CA VAL A 132 9.52 5.50 3.46
C VAL A 132 9.92 6.89 2.99
N GLU A 133 10.00 7.08 1.69
CA GLU A 133 10.43 8.34 1.08
C GLU A 133 9.45 8.83 0.01
N ALA A 134 9.38 10.15 -0.12
CA ALA A 134 8.79 10.81 -1.26
C ALA A 134 9.70 10.63 -2.49
N GLU A 135 9.12 10.43 -3.67
CA GLU A 135 9.87 10.33 -4.93
C GLU A 135 10.19 11.68 -5.56
N ASN A 136 9.46 12.73 -5.18
CA ASN A 136 9.62 14.03 -5.80
C ASN A 136 10.92 14.70 -5.33
N GLU A 137 11.97 14.52 -6.12
CA GLU A 137 13.31 15.10 -5.89
C GLU A 137 13.31 16.65 -5.84
N LYS A 138 12.26 17.30 -6.34
CA LYS A 138 12.14 18.78 -6.28
C LYS A 138 11.74 19.28 -4.90
N LEU A 139 11.14 18.42 -4.07
CA LEU A 139 10.76 18.77 -2.71
C LEU A 139 11.98 18.68 -1.81
N LYS A 140 12.14 19.68 -0.94
CA LYS A 140 13.12 19.58 0.14
C LYS A 140 12.66 18.50 1.13
N ALA A 141 13.59 17.88 1.86
CA ALA A 141 13.26 16.87 2.87
C ALA A 141 12.15 17.34 3.85
N LYS A 142 12.23 18.59 4.31
CA LYS A 142 11.22 19.20 5.22
C LYS A 142 9.83 19.41 4.59
N GLU A 143 9.74 19.40 3.26
CA GLU A 143 8.49 19.58 2.50
C GLU A 143 7.93 18.24 2.01
N ALA A 144 8.76 17.19 1.97
CA ALA A 144 8.40 15.86 1.49
C ALA A 144 7.53 15.06 2.48
N ASN A 145 7.51 15.44 3.76
CA ASN A 145 6.81 14.74 4.85
C ASN A 145 6.96 13.21 4.73
N ASP A 146 8.16 12.72 5.02
CA ASP A 146 8.53 11.31 4.89
C ASP A 146 9.47 10.88 6.03
N SER A 147 10.06 9.69 5.97
CA SER A 147 10.89 9.20 7.08
C SER A 147 12.10 10.09 7.38
N ARG A 148 12.56 10.93 6.45
CA ARG A 148 13.60 11.92 6.72
C ARG A 148 13.16 13.02 7.68
N THR A 149 11.84 13.22 7.84
CA THR A 149 11.27 14.20 8.78
C THR A 149 10.75 13.58 10.06
N PHE A 150 10.03 12.47 9.98
CA PHE A 150 9.40 11.83 11.16
C PHE A 150 10.12 10.58 11.66
N GLY A 151 11.20 10.15 11.00
CA GLY A 151 11.95 8.95 11.35
C GLY A 151 11.36 7.64 10.80
N PRO A 152 11.80 6.49 11.33
CA PRO A 152 11.25 5.19 10.97
C PRO A 152 9.77 5.08 11.33
N VAL A 153 9.02 4.31 10.55
CA VAL A 153 7.59 4.03 10.81
C VAL A 153 7.36 2.55 11.00
N GLN A 154 6.33 2.20 11.76
CA GLN A 154 5.97 0.80 11.96
C GLN A 154 5.37 0.25 10.68
N MET A 155 5.80 -0.94 10.28
CA MET A 155 5.29 -1.57 9.08
C MET A 155 3.80 -1.91 9.22
N THR A 156 3.31 -2.10 10.44
CA THR A 156 1.89 -2.25 10.74
C THR A 156 1.02 -1.03 10.40
N ASP A 157 1.63 0.15 10.21
CA ASP A 157 0.92 1.36 9.78
C ASP A 157 0.67 1.39 8.27
N ILE A 158 1.32 0.51 7.51
CA ILE A 158 1.01 0.29 6.09
C ILE A 158 -0.34 -0.43 5.98
N VAL A 159 -1.29 0.24 5.34
CA VAL A 159 -2.66 -0.28 5.15
C VAL A 159 -2.88 -0.82 3.73
N GLY A 160 -1.99 -0.50 2.80
CA GLY A 160 -2.12 -0.98 1.43
C GLY A 160 -0.94 -0.64 0.54
N ARG A 161 -1.03 -1.10 -0.71
CA ARG A 161 -0.07 -0.81 -1.77
C ARG A 161 -0.77 -0.23 -2.97
N VAL A 162 -0.22 0.85 -3.53
CA VAL A 162 -0.75 1.44 -4.75
C VAL A 162 -0.33 0.58 -5.94
N ILE A 163 -1.31 0.03 -6.66
CA ILE A 163 -1.07 -0.91 -7.78
C ILE A 163 -1.44 -0.31 -9.15
N TYR A 164 -2.25 0.73 -9.18
CA TYR A 164 -2.67 1.43 -10.41
C TYR A 164 -2.92 2.92 -10.14
N CYS A 165 -2.67 3.76 -11.13
CA CYS A 165 -2.83 5.21 -11.06
C CYS A 165 -3.60 5.71 -12.29
N LEU A 166 -4.61 6.54 -12.07
CA LEU A 166 -5.42 7.21 -13.07
C LEU A 166 -5.25 8.73 -12.90
N ARG A 167 -4.56 9.38 -13.83
CA ARG A 167 -4.42 10.86 -13.88
C ARG A 167 -5.41 11.49 -14.84
N SER A 168 -5.66 10.81 -15.96
CA SER A 168 -6.71 11.18 -16.92
C SER A 168 -7.19 9.94 -17.66
N ALA A 169 -8.25 10.09 -18.48
CA ALA A 169 -8.75 8.99 -19.32
C ALA A 169 -7.72 8.45 -20.33
N VAL A 170 -6.62 9.18 -20.60
CA VAL A 170 -5.57 8.79 -21.55
C VAL A 170 -4.18 8.66 -20.90
N ASP A 171 -4.03 9.11 -19.65
CA ASP A 171 -2.81 9.00 -18.86
C ASP A 171 -3.10 8.23 -17.58
N HIS A 172 -2.97 6.91 -17.68
CA HIS A 172 -3.17 5.99 -16.57
C HIS A 172 -2.39 4.70 -16.79
N GLY A 173 -2.07 4.03 -15.71
CA GLY A 173 -1.24 2.84 -15.80
C GLY A 173 -0.95 2.19 -14.46
N ARG A 174 -0.29 1.04 -14.58
CA ARG A 174 0.20 0.28 -13.44
C ARG A 174 1.30 1.07 -12.74
N VAL A 175 1.24 1.13 -11.42
CA VAL A 175 2.33 1.73 -10.62
C VAL A 175 3.49 0.73 -10.51
N GLN A 176 4.70 1.21 -10.81
CA GLN A 176 5.91 0.41 -10.70
C GLN A 176 6.26 0.17 -9.23
N ASN A 177 6.13 -1.08 -8.82
CA ASN A 177 6.40 -1.57 -7.48
C ASN A 177 7.58 -2.56 -7.51
N SER A 178 7.92 -3.15 -6.37
CA SER A 178 8.89 -4.23 -6.29
C SER A 178 8.50 -5.42 -7.20
N TYR A 179 9.49 -6.20 -7.63
CA TYR A 179 9.25 -7.40 -8.45
C TYR A 179 8.25 -8.37 -7.80
N PHE A 180 8.44 -8.65 -6.50
CA PHE A 180 7.56 -9.54 -5.75
C PHE A 180 6.16 -8.98 -5.58
N GLY A 181 6.06 -7.67 -5.31
CA GLY A 181 4.80 -6.96 -5.21
C GLY A 181 3.99 -7.03 -6.49
N MET A 182 4.63 -6.68 -7.61
CA MET A 182 4.01 -6.77 -8.91
C MET A 182 3.52 -8.19 -9.21
N ARG A 183 4.31 -9.22 -8.92
CA ARG A 183 3.89 -10.62 -9.16
C ARG A 183 2.68 -11.03 -8.32
N LYS A 184 2.61 -10.61 -7.05
CA LYS A 184 1.48 -10.91 -6.16
C LYS A 184 0.22 -10.17 -6.58
N ASP A 185 0.35 -8.93 -7.02
CA ASP A 185 -0.80 -8.07 -7.32
C ASP A 185 -1.31 -8.19 -8.76
N THR A 186 -0.53 -8.77 -9.69
CA THR A 186 -0.98 -9.00 -11.08
C THR A 186 -2.34 -9.69 -11.18
N PRO A 187 -2.61 -10.85 -10.54
CA PRO A 187 -3.92 -11.49 -10.64
C PRO A 187 -5.05 -10.68 -9.99
N VAL A 188 -4.75 -9.86 -8.98
CA VAL A 188 -5.73 -8.95 -8.36
C VAL A 188 -6.08 -7.82 -9.32
N LEU A 189 -5.06 -7.20 -9.92
CA LEU A 189 -5.22 -6.12 -10.87
C LEU A 189 -5.98 -6.59 -12.13
N GLU A 190 -5.63 -7.76 -12.67
CA GLU A 190 -6.30 -8.33 -13.87
C GLU A 190 -7.79 -8.59 -13.65
N VAL A 191 -8.21 -8.87 -12.41
CA VAL A 191 -9.61 -9.23 -12.07
C VAL A 191 -10.42 -8.04 -11.54
N GLU A 192 -9.81 -7.16 -10.73
CA GLU A 192 -10.54 -6.09 -10.01
C GLU A 192 -10.37 -4.69 -10.60
N LEU A 193 -9.45 -4.47 -11.55
CA LEU A 193 -9.30 -3.16 -12.17
C LEU A 193 -10.52 -2.84 -13.04
N ASP A 194 -11.23 -1.78 -12.66
CA ASP A 194 -12.27 -1.15 -13.45
C ASP A 194 -11.93 0.33 -13.66
N VAL A 195 -11.40 0.65 -14.83
CA VAL A 195 -10.96 2.02 -15.17
C VAL A 195 -12.15 2.98 -15.27
N ASP A 196 -13.33 2.50 -15.68
CA ASP A 196 -14.53 3.34 -15.78
C ASP A 196 -15.06 3.69 -14.39
N GLU A 197 -15.01 2.76 -13.44
CA GLU A 197 -15.29 3.01 -12.03
C GLU A 197 -14.32 4.06 -11.46
N MET A 198 -13.03 3.90 -11.71
CA MET A 198 -12.02 4.88 -11.29
C MET A 198 -12.29 6.27 -11.91
N ALA A 199 -12.63 6.35 -13.20
CA ALA A 199 -12.90 7.62 -13.88
C ALA A 199 -14.17 8.31 -13.37
N LYS A 200 -15.19 7.56 -12.94
CA LYS A 200 -16.38 8.14 -12.26
C LYS A 200 -15.99 8.75 -10.93
N SER A 201 -15.13 8.07 -10.16
CA SER A 201 -14.67 8.61 -8.89
C SER A 201 -13.82 9.88 -9.09
N HIS A 202 -12.96 9.96 -10.11
CA HIS A 202 -12.14 11.14 -10.41
C HIS A 202 -12.93 12.44 -10.72
N LYS A 203 -14.22 12.33 -11.08
CA LYS A 203 -15.07 13.50 -11.40
C LYS A 203 -15.85 14.05 -10.20
N ALA A 204 -15.85 13.34 -9.07
CA ALA A 204 -16.50 13.73 -7.83
C ALA A 204 -15.58 14.62 -6.98
#